data_AF-A0AAD5CJ74-F1
#
_entry.id   AF-A0AAD5CJ74-F1
#
_cell.length_a   1.000
_cell.length_b   1.000
_cell.length_c   1.000
_cell.angle_alpha   90.00
_cell.angle_beta   90.00
_cell.angle_gamma   90.00
#
_symmetry.space_group_name_H-M   'P 1'
#
loop_
_entity.id
_entity.type
_entity.pdbx_description
1 polymer ?
#
loop_
_entity_poly.entity_id
_entity_poly.type
_entity_poly.pdbx_seq_one_letter_code
_entity_poly.pdbx_strand_id
1 'polypeptide(L)'
;VLYGADLETGTFGSGFPKEACQVSGSDEKYIRSGWNLNNFPRLPGSLLSYESSDISGVLVPWLYIGMCFSSFCWHVEDHHLYSMNYMHFGAPKMWYAVPGKDAIKLEAAMRKHLPNLFAEQPDLLHKLVTQLSPSILKSEGVPVYRCTQNPGEFILTFPRAYHSGFNCGFNCAEAVNVAPVDWLPHGHNAIELYREQARKTSISHDKLLLGAARDAVKAQWEMSLLRKNTPDNLRWKDVCGKDGILSQTLKARVEIER
;
A
#
# COMPACT_ATOMS: atom_id res chain seq x y z
N VAL A 1 -20.76 -5.97 15.82
CA VAL A 1 -19.78 -4.99 16.35
C VAL A 1 -19.73 -3.79 15.41
N LEU A 2 -19.39 -2.62 15.90
CA LEU A 2 -19.22 -1.41 15.08
C LEU A 2 -17.77 -1.27 14.65
N TYR A 3 -17.52 -0.65 13.50
CA TYR A 3 -16.17 -0.35 13.04
C TYR A 3 -16.17 0.99 12.32
N GLY A 4 -15.41 1.96 12.82
CA GLY A 4 -15.16 3.21 12.09
C GLY A 4 -13.98 2.98 11.16
N ALA A 5 -14.22 2.44 9.97
CA ALA A 5 -13.21 2.23 8.93
C ALA A 5 -13.20 3.38 7.93
N ASP A 6 -12.07 3.53 7.24
CA ASP A 6 -11.90 4.44 6.09
C ASP A 6 -12.27 5.90 6.40
N LEU A 7 -11.98 6.34 7.64
CA LEU A 7 -12.28 7.71 8.07
C LEU A 7 -11.22 8.66 7.49
N GLU A 8 -11.67 9.64 6.70
CA GLU A 8 -10.77 10.59 6.07
C GLU A 8 -10.11 11.51 7.10
N THR A 9 -8.79 11.42 7.22
CA THR A 9 -8.02 12.27 8.15
C THR A 9 -8.01 13.74 7.76
N GLY A 10 -8.35 14.07 6.51
CA GLY A 10 -8.57 15.44 6.07
C GLY A 10 -9.73 16.12 6.79
N THR A 11 -10.79 15.37 7.11
CA THR A 11 -11.96 15.87 7.83
C THR A 11 -11.89 15.59 9.33
N PHE A 12 -11.49 14.38 9.72
CA PHE A 12 -11.51 13.94 11.11
C PHE A 12 -10.27 14.36 11.90
N GLY A 13 -9.16 14.66 11.21
CA GLY A 13 -7.84 14.83 11.80
C GLY A 13 -7.01 13.54 11.73
N SER A 14 -5.70 13.72 11.55
CA SER A 14 -4.71 12.64 11.64
C SER A 14 -4.32 12.43 13.10
N GLY A 15 -3.92 11.21 13.47
CA GLY A 15 -3.33 10.96 14.78
C GLY A 15 -1.88 11.45 14.90
N PHE A 16 -1.25 11.79 13.77
CA PHE A 16 0.09 12.40 13.76
C PHE A 16 0.01 13.93 13.82
N PRO A 17 1.03 14.60 14.42
CA PRO A 17 1.07 16.05 14.52
C PRO A 17 1.25 16.74 13.16
N LYS A 18 0.70 17.96 13.04
CA LYS A 18 0.79 18.88 11.89
C LYS A 18 1.16 20.30 12.35
N GLU A 19 1.80 21.09 11.49
CA GLU A 19 2.32 22.45 11.79
C GLU A 19 1.28 23.43 12.35
N ALA A 20 -0.01 23.23 12.08
CA ALA A 20 -1.09 24.13 12.53
C ALA A 20 -1.50 23.94 14.01
N CYS A 21 -1.09 22.85 14.67
CA CYS A 21 -1.32 22.67 16.10
C CYS A 21 -0.24 23.41 16.90
N GLN A 22 -0.58 24.15 17.96
CA GLN A 22 0.39 24.87 18.80
C GLN A 22 1.51 23.92 19.29
N VAL A 23 2.65 23.94 18.60
CA VAL A 23 3.68 22.91 18.70
C VAL A 23 4.57 23.20 19.90
N SER A 24 4.64 22.27 20.85
CA SER A 24 5.74 22.24 21.83
C SER A 24 7.04 21.86 21.08
N GLY A 25 8.21 22.39 21.46
CA GLY A 25 9.46 22.15 20.71
C GLY A 25 9.83 20.68 20.45
N SER A 26 9.24 19.72 21.19
CA SER A 26 9.41 18.29 20.99
C SER A 26 8.66 17.70 19.80
N ASP A 27 7.60 18.34 19.32
CA ASP A 27 6.72 17.77 18.28
C ASP A 27 7.19 18.09 16.85
N GLU A 28 8.05 19.10 16.68
CA GLU A 28 8.61 19.48 15.38
C GLU A 28 9.34 18.31 14.70
N LYS A 29 10.05 17.49 15.48
CA LYS A 29 10.73 16.30 14.94
C LYS A 29 9.75 15.26 14.37
N TYR A 30 8.55 15.13 14.96
CA TYR A 30 7.53 14.18 14.51
C TYR A 30 6.71 14.73 13.35
N ILE A 31 6.52 16.05 13.28
CA ILE A 31 5.92 16.72 12.13
C ILE A 31 6.75 16.47 10.86
N ARG A 32 8.09 16.60 10.96
CA ARG A 32 9.00 16.40 9.82
C ARG A 32 9.47 14.95 9.63
N SER A 33 9.03 14.03 10.49
CA SER A 33 9.47 12.64 10.42
C SER A 33 8.98 11.98 9.14
N GLY A 34 9.84 11.19 8.49
CA GLY A 34 9.41 10.36 7.36
C GLY A 34 8.42 9.27 7.77
N TRP A 35 8.45 8.82 9.04
CA TRP A 35 7.52 7.83 9.57
C TRP A 35 6.15 8.40 9.95
N ASN A 36 5.97 9.71 9.85
CA ASN A 36 4.64 10.32 9.93
C ASN A 36 3.88 9.98 8.64
N LEU A 37 2.75 9.28 8.78
CA LEU A 37 2.01 8.77 7.61
C LEU A 37 1.45 9.88 6.71
N ASN A 38 1.36 11.13 7.18
CA ASN A 38 1.03 12.26 6.30
C ASN A 38 2.16 12.59 5.30
N ASN A 39 3.41 12.27 5.63
CA ASN A 39 4.58 12.54 4.78
C ASN A 39 4.99 11.31 3.96
N PHE A 40 4.71 10.12 4.50
CA PHE A 40 5.19 8.83 4.00
C PHE A 40 4.94 8.58 2.50
N PRO A 41 3.75 8.87 1.92
CA PRO A 41 3.48 8.60 0.51
C PRO A 41 4.32 9.43 -0.45
N ARG A 42 4.74 10.63 -0.04
CA ARG A 42 5.49 11.58 -0.88
C ARG A 42 6.98 11.67 -0.52
N LEU A 43 7.49 10.73 0.27
CA LEU A 43 8.92 10.66 0.56
C LEU A 43 9.77 10.49 -0.71
N PRO A 44 11.01 11.03 -0.73
CA PRO A 44 11.95 10.76 -1.81
C PRO A 44 12.11 9.25 -2.06
N GLY A 45 11.84 8.82 -3.29
CA GLY A 45 11.86 7.41 -3.68
C GLY A 45 10.48 6.76 -3.79
N SER A 46 9.43 7.37 -3.22
CA SER A 46 8.06 6.97 -3.50
C SER A 46 7.57 7.61 -4.80
N LEU A 47 7.08 6.78 -5.70
CA LEU A 47 6.51 7.17 -6.99
C LEU A 47 5.17 7.88 -6.85
N LEU A 48 4.47 7.71 -5.72
CA LEU A 48 3.24 8.46 -5.44
C LEU A 48 3.51 9.98 -5.33
N SER A 49 4.76 10.41 -5.16
CA SER A 49 5.15 11.84 -5.23
C SER A 49 4.85 12.50 -6.59
N TYR A 50 4.70 11.71 -7.66
CA TYR A 50 4.29 12.21 -8.98
C TYR A 50 2.79 12.44 -9.11
N GLU A 51 1.99 12.00 -8.14
CA GLU A 51 0.56 12.29 -8.08
C GLU A 51 0.31 13.62 -7.38
N SER A 52 -0.28 14.53 -8.14
CA SER A 52 -0.62 15.90 -7.74
C SER A 52 -1.87 15.95 -6.87
N SER A 53 -2.80 15.01 -7.06
CA SER A 53 -4.06 14.97 -6.34
C SER A 53 -3.88 14.31 -4.97
N ASP A 54 -4.58 14.82 -3.96
CA ASP A 54 -4.62 14.22 -2.62
C ASP A 54 -5.67 13.11 -2.58
N ILE A 55 -5.30 11.93 -3.09
CA ILE A 55 -6.21 10.78 -3.19
C ILE A 55 -6.42 10.17 -1.80
N SER A 56 -7.67 10.19 -1.34
CA SER A 56 -8.10 9.61 -0.06
C SER A 56 -7.72 8.12 0.04
N GLY A 57 -7.14 7.72 1.16
CA GLY A 57 -6.67 6.35 1.43
C GLY A 57 -5.29 6.03 0.82
N VAL A 58 -4.97 6.62 -0.33
CA VAL A 58 -3.69 6.36 -1.03
C VAL A 58 -2.59 7.32 -0.62
N LEU A 59 -2.86 8.63 -0.71
CA LEU A 59 -1.94 9.73 -0.41
C LEU A 59 -2.31 10.45 0.88
N VAL A 60 -3.60 10.50 1.20
CA VAL A 60 -4.11 11.01 2.47
C VAL A 60 -4.45 9.81 3.35
N PRO A 61 -3.86 9.68 4.56
CA PRO A 61 -4.09 8.52 5.40
C PRO A 61 -5.56 8.35 5.79
N TRP A 62 -5.98 7.11 5.99
CA TRP A 62 -7.26 6.76 6.60
C TRP A 62 -7.08 6.36 8.06
N LEU A 63 -8.04 6.77 8.88
CA LEU A 63 -8.12 6.42 10.29
C LEU A 63 -9.11 5.26 10.50
N TYR A 64 -8.77 4.38 11.44
CA TYR A 64 -9.54 3.20 11.79
C TYR A 64 -9.77 3.14 13.30
N ILE A 65 -11.02 3.28 13.70
CA ILE A 65 -11.46 3.20 15.10
C ILE A 65 -12.08 1.83 15.36
N GLY A 66 -11.33 0.98 16.06
CA GLY A 66 -11.72 -0.39 16.37
C GLY A 66 -12.48 -0.54 17.69
N MET A 67 -13.25 -1.62 17.79
CA MET A 67 -13.72 -2.18 19.04
C MET A 67 -13.45 -3.69 19.06
N CYS A 68 -13.71 -4.37 20.17
CA CYS A 68 -13.51 -5.81 20.24
C CYS A 68 -14.23 -6.54 19.09
N PHE A 69 -13.49 -7.38 18.37
CA PHE A 69 -13.90 -8.13 17.18
C PHE A 69 -14.23 -7.33 15.92
N SER A 70 -14.10 -6.00 15.91
CA SER A 70 -14.20 -5.27 14.64
C SER A 70 -13.09 -5.75 13.71
N SER A 71 -13.45 -6.10 12.48
CA SER A 71 -12.62 -6.90 11.58
C SER A 71 -12.42 -6.22 10.23
N PHE A 72 -11.28 -6.48 9.62
CA PHE A 72 -11.00 -6.18 8.22
C PHE A 72 -10.79 -7.52 7.52
N CYS A 73 -11.61 -7.81 6.52
CA CYS A 73 -11.62 -9.09 5.83
C CYS A 73 -10.42 -9.25 4.89
N TRP A 74 -10.25 -10.42 4.29
CA TRP A 74 -9.17 -10.65 3.33
C TRP A 74 -9.28 -9.70 2.14
N HIS A 75 -8.20 -8.94 1.92
CA HIS A 75 -8.06 -8.05 0.78
C HIS A 75 -6.58 -7.81 0.45
N VAL A 76 -6.34 -7.20 -0.71
CA VAL A 76 -5.06 -6.62 -1.13
C VAL A 76 -5.26 -5.13 -1.34
N GLU A 77 -4.17 -4.37 -1.22
CA GLU A 77 -4.16 -2.94 -1.53
C GLU A 77 -4.51 -2.68 -2.99
N ASP A 78 -5.17 -1.55 -3.25
CA ASP A 78 -5.39 -1.04 -4.59
C ASP A 78 -4.05 -0.90 -5.34
N HIS A 79 -4.06 -1.29 -6.62
CA HIS A 79 -2.87 -1.34 -7.48
C HIS A 79 -1.72 -2.18 -6.92
N HIS A 80 -2.01 -3.09 -5.98
CA HIS A 80 -1.01 -3.87 -5.26
C HIS A 80 0.07 -2.98 -4.63
N LEU A 81 -0.29 -1.79 -4.15
CA LEU A 81 0.63 -0.89 -3.45
C LEU A 81 1.16 -1.54 -2.17
N TYR A 82 2.27 -0.98 -1.66
CA TYR A 82 2.61 -1.21 -0.26
C TYR A 82 1.62 -0.44 0.63
N SER A 83 1.38 -0.94 1.83
CA SER A 83 0.60 -0.23 2.85
C SER A 83 1.35 -0.20 4.16
N MET A 84 1.35 0.97 4.79
CA MET A 84 1.93 1.20 6.10
C MET A 84 0.81 1.53 7.07
N ASN A 85 0.68 0.74 8.13
CA ASN A 85 -0.29 0.94 9.18
C ASN A 85 0.43 1.25 10.50
N TYR A 86 0.00 2.28 11.21
CA TYR A 86 0.49 2.65 12.53
C TYR A 86 -0.61 2.58 13.58
N MET A 87 -0.29 1.98 14.72
CA MET A 87 -1.23 1.82 15.84
C MET A 87 -1.03 2.96 16.85
N HIS A 88 -1.91 3.97 16.86
CA HIS A 88 -1.74 5.13 17.74
C HIS A 88 -1.91 4.79 19.22
N PHE A 89 -3.02 4.13 19.57
CA PHE A 89 -3.35 3.76 20.95
C PHE A 89 -4.39 2.64 21.05
N GLY A 90 -4.57 2.11 22.26
CA GLY A 90 -5.66 1.22 22.63
C GLY A 90 -5.27 -0.26 22.66
N ALA A 91 -6.24 -1.14 22.44
CA ALA A 91 -6.02 -2.59 22.46
C ALA A 91 -5.29 -3.09 21.19
N PRO A 92 -4.56 -4.21 21.28
CA PRO A 92 -3.83 -4.77 20.14
C PRO A 92 -4.73 -5.09 18.93
N LYS A 93 -4.13 -5.05 17.74
CA LYS A 93 -4.73 -5.47 16.47
C LYS A 93 -4.07 -6.77 16.01
N MET A 94 -4.89 -7.77 15.70
CA MET A 94 -4.44 -9.05 15.18
C MET A 94 -4.42 -9.02 13.66
N TRP A 95 -3.30 -9.47 13.07
CA TRP A 95 -3.10 -9.54 11.63
C TRP A 95 -2.82 -10.97 11.19
N TYR A 96 -3.37 -11.33 10.04
CA TYR A 96 -3.04 -12.52 9.27
C TYR A 96 -2.67 -12.09 7.87
N ALA A 97 -1.59 -12.66 7.31
CA ALA A 97 -1.09 -12.28 6.00
C ALA A 97 -0.68 -13.50 5.17
N VAL A 98 -0.87 -13.40 3.86
CA VAL A 98 -0.42 -14.35 2.85
C VAL A 98 0.52 -13.62 1.88
N PRO A 99 1.72 -14.16 1.62
CA PRO A 99 2.67 -13.55 0.69
C PRO A 99 2.08 -13.32 -0.71
N GLY A 100 2.46 -12.24 -1.38
CA GLY A 100 1.91 -11.89 -2.70
C GLY A 100 2.12 -12.98 -3.78
N LYS A 101 3.21 -13.76 -3.69
CA LYS A 101 3.45 -14.92 -4.57
C LYS A 101 2.41 -16.05 -4.41
N ASP A 102 1.75 -16.13 -3.26
CA ASP A 102 0.74 -17.14 -2.93
C ASP A 102 -0.69 -16.58 -3.02
N ALA A 103 -0.86 -15.33 -3.48
CA ALA A 103 -2.15 -14.67 -3.64
C ALA A 103 -3.16 -15.50 -4.44
N ILE A 104 -2.73 -16.06 -5.59
CA ILE A 104 -3.58 -16.89 -6.45
C ILE A 104 -4.05 -18.17 -5.72
N LYS A 105 -3.22 -18.74 -4.83
CA LYS A 105 -3.62 -19.91 -4.04
C LYS A 105 -4.71 -19.56 -3.03
N LEU A 106 -4.61 -18.38 -2.38
CA LEU A 106 -5.67 -17.88 -1.51
C LEU A 106 -6.97 -17.65 -2.30
N GLU A 107 -6.90 -17.01 -3.46
CA GLU A 107 -8.06 -16.78 -4.32
C GLU A 107 -8.74 -18.09 -4.73
N ALA A 108 -7.95 -19.10 -5.11
CA ALA A 108 -8.46 -20.44 -5.42
C ALA A 108 -9.11 -21.11 -4.21
N ALA A 109 -8.48 -21.02 -3.02
CA ALA A 109 -9.04 -21.55 -1.78
C ALA A 109 -10.38 -20.86 -1.42
N MET A 110 -10.46 -19.53 -1.55
CA MET A 110 -11.70 -18.79 -1.30
C MET A 110 -12.81 -19.21 -2.26
N ARG A 111 -12.53 -19.33 -3.57
CA ARG A 111 -13.51 -19.81 -4.56
C ARG A 111 -13.99 -21.23 -4.25
N LYS A 112 -13.09 -22.11 -3.83
CA LYS A 112 -13.40 -23.51 -3.46
C LYS A 112 -14.30 -23.59 -2.23
N HIS A 113 -14.03 -22.80 -1.20
CA HIS A 113 -14.73 -22.89 0.10
C HIS A 113 -16.00 -22.04 0.17
N LEU A 114 -16.16 -21.06 -0.72
CA LEU A 114 -17.30 -20.14 -0.73
C LEU A 114 -18.00 -20.10 -2.11
N PRO A 115 -18.30 -21.26 -2.73
CA PRO A 115 -18.74 -21.30 -4.13
C PRO A 115 -20.03 -20.53 -4.38
N ASN A 116 -20.99 -20.59 -3.44
CA ASN A 116 -22.27 -19.89 -3.55
C ASN A 116 -22.09 -18.37 -3.54
N LEU A 117 -21.22 -17.84 -2.68
CA LEU A 117 -20.94 -16.40 -2.59
C LEU A 117 -20.27 -15.88 -3.87
N PHE A 118 -19.38 -16.66 -4.49
CA PHE A 118 -18.78 -16.29 -5.77
C PHE A 118 -19.72 -16.47 -6.96
N ALA A 119 -20.68 -17.40 -6.89
CA ALA A 119 -21.72 -17.55 -7.90
C ALA A 119 -22.69 -16.35 -7.88
N GLU A 120 -23.04 -15.87 -6.70
CA GLU A 120 -23.86 -14.67 -6.51
C GLU A 120 -23.08 -13.39 -6.83
N GLN A 121 -21.82 -13.33 -6.43
CA GLN A 121 -20.96 -12.15 -6.59
C GLN A 121 -19.55 -12.54 -7.08
N PRO A 122 -19.32 -12.57 -8.40
CA PRO A 122 -18.02 -12.91 -8.97
C PRO A 122 -16.87 -11.99 -8.53
N ASP A 123 -17.19 -10.76 -8.11
CA ASP A 123 -16.27 -9.72 -7.65
C ASP A 123 -16.06 -9.68 -6.12
N LEU A 124 -16.50 -10.73 -5.40
CA LEU A 124 -16.51 -10.80 -3.93
C LEU A 124 -15.18 -10.43 -3.26
N LEU A 125 -14.04 -10.83 -3.86
CA LEU A 125 -12.70 -10.56 -3.33
C LEU A 125 -12.37 -9.07 -3.23
N HIS A 126 -13.06 -8.22 -4.00
CA HIS A 126 -12.84 -6.78 -4.02
C HIS A 126 -13.77 -6.02 -3.07
N LYS A 127 -14.73 -6.70 -2.45
CA LYS A 127 -15.76 -6.07 -1.61
C LYS A 127 -15.40 -6.02 -0.13
N LEU A 128 -14.27 -6.59 0.29
CA LEU A 128 -13.79 -6.58 1.69
C LEU A 128 -14.78 -7.12 2.73
N VAL A 129 -15.72 -7.98 2.32
CA VAL A 129 -16.78 -8.51 3.23
C VAL A 129 -16.56 -9.95 3.69
N THR A 130 -15.57 -10.64 3.15
CA THR A 130 -15.46 -12.10 3.30
C THR A 130 -14.24 -12.52 4.11
N GLN A 131 -14.49 -13.15 5.25
CA GLN A 131 -13.45 -13.73 6.09
C GLN A 131 -13.39 -15.25 5.88
N LEU A 132 -12.17 -15.79 5.78
CA LEU A 132 -11.92 -17.24 5.73
C LEU A 132 -10.86 -17.58 6.77
N SER A 133 -11.10 -18.62 7.56
CA SER A 133 -10.19 -18.99 8.65
C SER A 133 -8.78 -19.30 8.14
N PRO A 134 -7.72 -18.75 8.78
CA PRO A 134 -6.33 -19.13 8.50
C PRO A 134 -6.08 -20.65 8.54
N SER A 135 -6.80 -21.39 9.40
CA SER A 135 -6.69 -22.85 9.49
C SER A 135 -7.17 -23.56 8.22
N ILE A 136 -8.24 -23.04 7.60
CA ILE A 136 -8.75 -23.57 6.32
C ILE A 136 -7.74 -23.27 5.22
N LEU A 137 -7.25 -22.04 5.13
CA LEU A 137 -6.20 -21.65 4.17
C LEU A 137 -4.96 -22.54 4.30
N LYS A 138 -4.50 -22.81 5.52
CA LYS A 138 -3.37 -23.70 5.78
C LYS A 138 -3.66 -25.14 5.32
N SER A 139 -4.89 -25.64 5.51
CA SER A 139 -5.29 -26.97 5.02
C SER A 139 -5.30 -27.09 3.49
N GLU A 140 -5.49 -25.96 2.78
CA GLU A 140 -5.38 -25.85 1.32
C GLU A 140 -3.94 -25.58 0.84
N GLY A 141 -2.95 -25.63 1.74
CA GLY A 141 -1.55 -25.39 1.40
C GLY A 141 -1.19 -23.91 1.18
N VAL A 142 -2.05 -22.98 1.60
CA VAL A 142 -1.75 -21.54 1.57
C VAL A 142 -0.94 -21.16 2.83
N PRO A 143 0.27 -20.59 2.69
CA PRO A 143 1.04 -20.15 3.85
C PRO A 143 0.41 -18.89 4.46
N VAL A 144 0.05 -18.97 5.75
CA VAL A 144 -0.50 -17.84 6.50
C VAL A 144 0.40 -17.50 7.68
N TYR A 145 0.72 -16.22 7.83
CA TYR A 145 1.53 -15.68 8.92
C TYR A 145 0.66 -14.83 9.84
N ARG A 146 0.95 -14.85 11.13
CA ARG A 146 0.23 -14.08 12.17
C ARG A 146 1.15 -13.02 12.75
N CYS A 147 0.62 -11.82 12.95
CA CYS A 147 1.28 -10.75 13.69
C CYS A 147 0.31 -10.12 14.70
N THR A 148 0.83 -9.70 15.85
CA THR A 148 0.08 -8.90 16.84
C THR A 148 0.70 -7.52 16.85
N GLN A 149 -0.08 -6.50 16.49
CA GLN A 149 0.34 -5.11 16.49
C GLN A 149 -0.15 -4.44 17.78
N ASN A 150 0.78 -3.95 18.58
CA ASN A 150 0.52 -3.18 19.80
C ASN A 150 0.58 -1.67 19.51
N PRO A 151 0.06 -0.81 20.41
CA PRO A 151 0.25 0.64 20.30
C PRO A 151 1.72 1.05 20.14
N GLY A 152 1.97 2.01 19.26
CA GLY A 152 3.31 2.49 18.91
C GLY A 152 4.01 1.68 17.81
N GLU A 153 3.40 0.61 17.31
CA GLU A 153 4.01 -0.28 16.32
C GLU A 153 3.47 -0.06 14.90
N PHE A 154 4.33 -0.34 13.92
CA PHE A 154 4.00 -0.34 12.51
C PHE A 154 3.75 -1.75 11.97
N ILE A 155 2.86 -1.86 10.98
CA ILE A 155 2.70 -3.02 10.11
C ILE A 155 2.92 -2.57 8.67
N LEU A 156 3.81 -3.28 7.97
CA LEU A 156 4.07 -3.11 6.54
C LEU A 156 3.47 -4.27 5.75
N THR A 157 2.58 -3.95 4.83
CA THR A 157 2.00 -4.90 3.86
C THR A 157 2.72 -4.73 2.52
N PHE A 158 3.17 -5.86 1.95
CA PHE A 158 3.88 -5.92 0.67
C PHE A 158 2.91 -6.00 -0.53
N PRO A 159 3.40 -5.72 -1.75
CA PRO A 159 2.59 -5.79 -2.96
C PRO A 159 1.86 -7.11 -3.12
N ARG A 160 0.55 -7.01 -3.39
CA ARG A 160 -0.37 -8.13 -3.59
C ARG A 160 -0.44 -9.11 -2.39
N ALA A 161 0.10 -8.74 -1.23
CA ALA A 161 -0.01 -9.57 -0.03
C ALA A 161 -1.43 -9.46 0.54
N TYR A 162 -2.17 -10.56 0.49
CA TYR A 162 -3.48 -10.62 1.12
C TYR A 162 -3.32 -10.50 2.62
N HIS A 163 -4.16 -9.69 3.25
CA HIS A 163 -4.17 -9.54 4.70
C HIS A 163 -5.58 -9.39 5.24
N SER A 164 -5.75 -9.82 6.48
CA SER A 164 -7.00 -9.71 7.23
C SER A 164 -6.71 -9.65 8.72
N GLY A 165 -7.72 -9.37 9.53
CA GLY A 165 -7.52 -9.29 10.96
C GLY A 165 -8.69 -8.73 11.72
N PHE A 166 -8.47 -8.51 13.01
CA PHE A 166 -9.47 -7.98 13.93
C PHE A 166 -8.84 -7.25 15.11
N ASN A 167 -9.64 -6.40 15.75
CA ASN A 167 -9.22 -5.62 16.91
C ASN A 167 -9.57 -6.35 18.21
N CYS A 168 -8.65 -6.38 19.18
CA CYS A 168 -8.87 -7.02 20.47
C CYS A 168 -9.71 -6.16 21.44
N GLY A 169 -9.99 -4.90 21.10
CA GLY A 169 -10.70 -3.95 21.95
C GLY A 169 -10.76 -2.57 21.30
N PHE A 170 -11.08 -1.54 22.09
CA PHE A 170 -11.09 -0.16 21.60
C PHE A 170 -9.69 0.29 21.23
N ASN A 171 -9.53 0.79 19.99
CA ASN A 171 -8.23 1.19 19.48
C ASN A 171 -8.33 2.18 18.31
N CYS A 172 -7.20 2.82 17.96
CA CYS A 172 -7.12 3.78 16.86
C CYS A 172 -5.85 3.55 16.03
N ALA A 173 -6.02 3.23 14.75
CA ALA A 173 -4.91 3.04 13.82
C ALA A 173 -5.04 3.98 12.62
N GLU A 174 -3.94 4.24 11.93
CA GLU A 174 -3.90 5.05 10.72
C GLU A 174 -3.12 4.29 9.66
N ALA A 175 -3.57 4.32 8.39
CA ALA A 175 -2.88 3.63 7.30
C ALA A 175 -2.77 4.51 6.06
N VAL A 176 -1.71 4.28 5.28
CA VAL A 176 -1.47 4.97 4.00
C VAL A 176 -0.62 4.10 3.08
N ASN A 177 -0.71 4.35 1.76
CA ASN A 177 0.09 3.63 0.78
C ASN A 177 1.46 4.27 0.50
N VAL A 178 2.37 3.47 -0.05
CA VAL A 178 3.64 3.93 -0.62
C VAL A 178 3.99 3.11 -1.87
N ALA A 179 4.73 3.71 -2.79
CA ALA A 179 5.15 3.04 -4.02
C ALA A 179 6.65 3.24 -4.25
N PRO A 180 7.55 2.49 -3.60
CA PRO A 180 8.96 2.48 -3.98
C PRO A 180 9.14 1.96 -5.42
N VAL A 181 10.32 2.16 -6.01
CA VAL A 181 10.55 1.84 -7.44
C VAL A 181 10.32 0.35 -7.74
N ASP A 182 10.59 -0.54 -6.79
CA ASP A 182 10.36 -1.98 -6.93
C ASP A 182 8.88 -2.37 -7.02
N TRP A 183 7.95 -1.48 -6.67
CA TRP A 183 6.52 -1.69 -6.87
C TRP A 183 6.12 -1.66 -8.36
N LEU A 184 6.90 -1.01 -9.24
CA LEU A 184 6.52 -0.77 -10.64
C LEU A 184 5.99 -2.01 -11.40
N PRO A 185 6.65 -3.19 -11.35
CA PRO A 185 6.14 -4.39 -12.00
C PRO A 185 4.83 -4.90 -11.39
N HIS A 186 4.65 -4.75 -10.07
CA HIS A 186 3.43 -5.15 -9.37
C HIS A 186 2.25 -4.25 -9.74
N GLY A 187 2.49 -2.94 -9.81
CA GLY A 187 1.54 -1.96 -10.29
C GLY A 187 1.12 -2.25 -11.73
N HIS A 188 2.08 -2.51 -12.62
CA HIS A 188 1.79 -2.85 -14.02
C HIS A 188 0.88 -4.08 -14.13
N ASN A 189 1.22 -5.16 -13.44
CA ASN A 189 0.38 -6.37 -13.38
C ASN A 189 -1.02 -6.09 -12.81
N ALA A 190 -1.15 -5.16 -11.85
CA ALA A 190 -2.44 -4.76 -11.31
C ALA A 190 -3.32 -4.06 -12.37
N ILE A 191 -2.74 -3.18 -13.19
CA ILE A 191 -3.49 -2.50 -14.26
C ILE A 191 -3.98 -3.48 -15.31
N GLU A 192 -3.13 -4.41 -15.74
CA GLU A 192 -3.51 -5.44 -16.71
C GLU A 192 -4.65 -6.31 -16.16
N LEU A 193 -4.55 -6.72 -14.89
CA LEU A 193 -5.62 -7.45 -14.21
C LEU A 193 -6.91 -6.63 -14.11
N TYR A 194 -6.83 -5.35 -13.77
CA TYR A 194 -8.00 -4.48 -13.69
C TYR A 194 -8.64 -4.26 -15.06
N ARG A 195 -7.85 -4.21 -16.14
CA ARG A 195 -8.35 -4.17 -17.51
C ARG A 195 -9.17 -5.42 -17.83
N GLU A 196 -8.64 -6.61 -17.54
CA GLU A 196 -9.35 -7.88 -17.74
C GLU A 196 -10.65 -7.97 -16.92
N GLN A 197 -10.66 -7.36 -15.74
CA GLN A 197 -11.82 -7.32 -14.84
C GLN A 197 -12.79 -6.17 -15.10
N ALA A 198 -12.51 -5.29 -16.08
CA ALA A 198 -13.22 -4.03 -16.29
C ALA A 198 -13.35 -3.19 -14.99
N ARG A 199 -12.34 -3.24 -14.13
CA ARG A 199 -12.26 -2.53 -12.85
C ARG A 199 -11.64 -1.13 -13.06
N LYS A 200 -12.25 -0.12 -12.45
CA LYS A 200 -11.71 1.25 -12.46
C LYS A 200 -10.43 1.35 -11.63
N THR A 201 -9.53 2.22 -12.06
CA THR A 201 -8.26 2.51 -11.40
C THR A 201 -8.39 3.69 -10.43
N SER A 202 -7.78 3.55 -9.24
CA SER A 202 -7.66 4.63 -8.25
C SER A 202 -6.54 5.64 -8.55
N ILE A 203 -5.50 5.25 -9.31
CA ILE A 203 -4.36 6.09 -9.71
C ILE A 203 -3.98 5.83 -11.18
N SER A 204 -3.23 6.73 -11.79
CA SER A 204 -2.64 6.54 -13.13
C SER A 204 -1.23 5.96 -13.03
N HIS A 205 -1.06 4.65 -13.28
CA HIS A 205 0.26 3.99 -13.25
C HIS A 205 1.24 4.60 -14.25
N ASP A 206 0.79 4.85 -15.49
CA ASP A 206 1.64 5.45 -16.53
C ASP A 206 2.16 6.84 -16.14
N LYS A 207 1.35 7.65 -15.44
CA LYS A 207 1.80 8.95 -14.92
C LYS A 207 2.97 8.78 -13.96
N LEU A 208 2.89 7.81 -13.05
CA LEU A 208 3.96 7.55 -12.06
C LEU A 208 5.22 6.99 -12.74
N LEU A 209 5.05 6.05 -13.68
CA LEU A 209 6.14 5.45 -14.45
C LEU A 209 6.89 6.50 -15.29
N LEU A 210 6.16 7.36 -16.01
CA LEU A 210 6.75 8.43 -16.80
C LEU A 210 7.40 9.51 -15.94
N GLY A 211 6.81 9.83 -14.78
CA GLY A 211 7.41 10.70 -13.78
C GLY A 211 8.77 10.18 -13.31
N ALA A 212 8.83 8.89 -12.95
CA ALA A 212 10.06 8.22 -12.56
C ALA A 212 11.12 8.22 -13.67
N ALA A 213 10.70 7.91 -14.90
CA ALA A 213 11.59 7.92 -16.07
C ALA A 213 12.20 9.31 -16.33
N ARG A 214 11.39 10.37 -16.22
CA ARG A 214 11.85 11.75 -16.38
C ARG A 214 12.91 12.11 -15.34
N ASP A 215 12.68 11.77 -14.07
CA ASP A 215 13.63 12.08 -13.00
C ASP A 215 14.90 11.24 -13.11
N ALA A 216 14.82 9.98 -13.56
CA ALA A 216 15.98 9.17 -13.86
C ALA A 216 16.84 9.76 -14.99
N VAL A 217 16.21 10.25 -16.06
CA VAL A 217 16.91 10.96 -17.17
C VAL A 217 17.57 12.23 -16.65
N LYS A 218 16.88 13.01 -15.82
CA LYS A 218 17.44 14.21 -15.19
C LYS A 218 18.65 13.86 -14.32
N ALA A 219 18.57 12.84 -13.48
CA ALA A 219 19.67 12.38 -12.64
C ALA A 219 20.88 11.97 -13.49
N GLN A 220 20.68 11.21 -14.58
CA GLN A 220 21.76 10.85 -15.49
C GLN A 220 22.42 12.07 -16.15
N TRP A 221 21.62 13.07 -16.55
CA TRP A 221 22.11 14.32 -17.13
C TRP A 221 22.96 15.11 -16.12
N GLU A 222 22.48 15.26 -14.88
CA GLU A 222 23.21 15.96 -13.81
C GLU A 222 24.52 15.26 -13.44
N MET A 223 24.51 13.92 -13.37
CA MET A 223 25.73 13.16 -13.11
C MET A 223 26.74 13.29 -14.26
N SER A 224 26.27 13.22 -15.51
CA SER A 224 27.14 13.20 -16.69
C SER A 224 27.74 14.57 -17.01
N LEU A 225 26.94 15.64 -16.92
CA LEU A 225 27.38 16.99 -17.30
C LEU A 225 27.84 17.84 -16.12
N LEU A 226 27.15 17.74 -14.99
CA LEU A 226 27.44 18.57 -13.81
C LEU A 226 28.31 17.86 -12.77
N ARG A 227 28.64 16.58 -12.97
CA ARG A 227 29.36 15.72 -12.01
C ARG A 227 28.74 15.72 -10.61
N LYS A 228 27.42 15.90 -10.53
CA LYS A 228 26.65 15.94 -9.28
C LYS A 228 26.21 14.53 -8.86
N ASN A 229 26.96 13.92 -7.95
CA ASN A 229 26.67 12.60 -7.39
C ASN A 229 25.92 12.71 -6.05
N THR A 230 24.72 13.31 -6.07
CA THR A 230 23.86 13.35 -4.88
C THR A 230 23.33 11.95 -4.55
N PRO A 231 22.94 11.67 -3.29
CA PRO A 231 22.33 10.38 -2.94
C PRO A 231 21.10 10.03 -3.80
N ASP A 232 20.26 11.03 -4.12
CA ASP A 232 19.10 10.82 -5.00
C ASP A 232 19.50 10.45 -6.43
N ASN A 233 20.55 11.09 -6.98
CA ASN A 233 21.03 10.77 -8.33
C ASN A 233 21.61 9.34 -8.40
N LEU A 234 22.33 8.93 -7.35
CA LEU A 234 22.83 7.56 -7.23
C LEU A 234 21.68 6.54 -7.13
N ARG A 235 20.65 6.83 -6.33
CA ARG A 235 19.44 5.97 -6.24
C ARG A 235 18.79 5.77 -7.59
N TRP A 236 18.65 6.84 -8.39
CA TRP A 236 18.07 6.74 -9.74
C TRP A 236 18.96 5.92 -10.67
N LYS A 237 20.27 6.12 -10.62
CA LYS A 237 21.24 5.37 -11.43
C LYS A 237 21.13 3.85 -11.19
N ASP A 238 20.93 3.43 -9.95
CA ASP A 238 20.84 2.02 -9.58
C ASP A 238 19.60 1.32 -10.18
N VAL A 239 18.51 2.07 -10.41
CA VAL A 239 17.25 1.52 -10.93
C VAL A 239 17.05 1.73 -12.43
N CYS A 240 17.84 2.59 -13.09
CA CYS A 240 17.70 2.95 -14.50
C CYS A 240 18.84 2.44 -15.42
N GLY A 241 19.66 1.51 -14.94
CA GLY A 241 20.61 0.77 -15.78
C GLY A 241 19.93 -0.13 -16.82
N LYS A 242 20.71 -0.82 -17.67
CA LYS A 242 20.18 -1.75 -18.70
C LYS A 242 19.27 -2.84 -18.09
N ASP A 243 19.67 -3.35 -16.93
CA ASP A 243 18.94 -4.36 -16.17
C ASP A 243 18.17 -3.75 -14.98
N GLY A 244 18.04 -2.42 -14.96
CA GLY A 244 17.35 -1.70 -13.90
C GLY A 244 15.84 -1.90 -13.99
N ILE A 245 15.19 -2.05 -12.83
CA ILE A 245 13.74 -2.30 -12.73
C ILE A 245 12.89 -1.23 -13.42
N LEU A 246 13.31 0.05 -13.36
CA LEU A 246 12.61 1.14 -14.04
C LEU A 246 12.72 1.00 -15.56
N SER A 247 13.93 0.72 -16.06
CA SER A 247 14.19 0.54 -17.49
C SER A 247 13.42 -0.65 -18.06
N GLN A 248 13.41 -1.78 -17.34
CA GLN A 248 12.68 -2.97 -17.74
C GLN A 248 11.17 -2.73 -17.76
N THR A 249 10.61 -2.10 -16.72
CA THR A 249 9.17 -1.81 -16.66
C THR A 249 8.77 -0.83 -17.76
N LEU A 250 9.54 0.25 -17.97
CA LEU A 250 9.26 1.22 -19.02
C LEU A 250 9.33 0.59 -20.41
N LYS A 251 10.35 -0.24 -20.66
CA LYS A 251 10.50 -0.96 -21.92
C LYS A 251 9.30 -1.87 -22.18
N ALA A 252 8.90 -2.68 -21.20
CA ALA A 252 7.73 -3.56 -21.32
C ALA A 252 6.45 -2.75 -21.61
N ARG A 253 6.26 -1.61 -20.94
CA ARG A 253 5.10 -0.74 -21.19
C ARG A 253 5.09 -0.16 -22.61
N VAL A 254 6.25 0.27 -23.11
CA VAL A 254 6.40 0.80 -24.49
C VAL A 254 6.16 -0.30 -25.53
N GLU A 255 6.56 -1.54 -25.25
CA GLU A 255 6.30 -2.67 -26.14
C GLU A 255 4.80 -3.00 -26.25
N ILE A 256 4.02 -2.80 -25.18
CA ILE A 256 2.55 -2.97 -25.18
C ILE A 256 1.83 -1.89 -26.00
N GLU A 257 2.42 -0.69 -26.14
CA GLU A 257 1.84 0.41 -26.93
C GLU A 257 2.12 0.31 -28.45
N ARG A 258 2.96 -0.65 -28.88
CA ARG A 258 3.30 -0.86 -30.30
C ARG A 258 2.29 -1.76 -31.01
#